data_AF-A0A8H8CPY7-F1
#
_entry.id   AF-A0A8H8CPY7-F1
#
_cell.length_a   1.000
_cell.length_b   1.000
_cell.length_c   1.000
_cell.angle_alpha   90.00
_cell.angle_beta   90.00
_cell.angle_gamma   90.00
#
_symmetry.space_group_name_H-M   'P 1'
#
loop_
_entity.id
_entity.type
_entity.pdbx_description
1 polymer ?
#
loop_
_entity_poly.entity_id
_entity_poly.type
_entity_poly.pdbx_seq_one_letter_code
_entity_poly.pdbx_strand_id
1 'polypeptide(L)'
;MPAGTFVSISSSTGTISLPKTALVADLGVSVSLSPGFDDTITLTVFRGPNDLIDTYAWLSLQAGILTTQDVNPGAIPISKFFLLGALNVVFNDEATTNFKHACPAANQNRELTNLINAQNKAETVQADTTIIQNTNVTGSATGWWFRDAMGDGNVFPRTFNFSHSPDIQPVGTAPRSDAQQILGGANANVDWSDANNVSIQQGAPNYIYLRGNCTSGNNYSVQTRLFCVPSALVLYPPTYSQFSVTDFDSDNNPVVAVRNITSTSTNSFNVVDTAFDLLNPQPPPPGSDHFCLIAEARHPTPENPDPQWPHEVTGSYSSASGFSTWIGSTPTVTWRNVSYQPGGAQIICTSIVTIPPGLYSTSTEWILEAEAQNAPVGSAWRLTGNGPTIPGVDIGFQETTITAPNMVQGCQFTGVPDPYTFSAVL
;
A
#
# COMPACT_ATOMS: atom_id res chain seq x y z
N MET A 1 8.90 10.41 -29.57
CA MET A 1 9.30 11.78 -29.24
C MET A 1 9.28 12.61 -30.51
N PRO A 2 8.73 13.84 -30.49
CA PRO A 2 8.68 14.71 -31.68
C PRO A 2 10.09 15.09 -32.15
N ALA A 3 10.24 15.24 -33.47
CA ALA A 3 11.48 15.72 -34.08
C ALA A 3 11.83 17.11 -33.51
N GLY A 4 13.11 17.35 -33.19
CA GLY A 4 13.54 18.60 -32.55
C GLY A 4 13.52 18.59 -31.01
N THR A 5 13.21 17.45 -30.38
CA THR A 5 13.44 17.26 -28.94
C THR A 5 14.94 17.30 -28.61
N PHE A 6 15.32 17.96 -27.52
CA PHE A 6 16.67 17.90 -26.95
C PHE A 6 16.63 17.25 -25.57
N VAL A 7 17.72 16.62 -25.18
CA VAL A 7 17.90 16.08 -23.83
C VAL A 7 19.22 16.54 -23.24
N SER A 8 19.28 16.66 -21.92
CA SER A 8 20.54 16.73 -21.18
C SER A 8 20.52 15.75 -20.03
N ILE A 9 21.70 15.25 -19.67
CA ILE A 9 21.89 14.39 -18.50
C ILE A 9 22.92 15.08 -17.61
N SER A 10 22.64 15.18 -16.32
CA SER A 10 23.61 15.68 -15.36
C SER A 10 23.55 14.86 -14.09
N SER A 11 24.70 14.56 -13.54
CA SER A 11 24.82 14.00 -12.21
C SER A 11 25.01 15.08 -11.15
N SER A 12 24.66 14.80 -9.90
CA SER A 12 24.76 15.79 -8.82
C SER A 12 26.22 16.16 -8.49
N THR A 13 27.18 15.25 -8.73
CA THR A 13 28.62 15.55 -8.60
C THR A 13 29.21 16.19 -9.86
N GLY A 14 28.47 16.20 -10.98
CA GLY A 14 28.94 16.66 -12.29
C GLY A 14 29.83 15.66 -13.05
N THR A 15 30.10 14.47 -12.48
CA THR A 15 30.95 13.43 -13.07
C THR A 15 30.37 12.88 -14.38
N ILE A 16 29.05 12.68 -14.41
CA ILE A 16 28.29 12.34 -15.62
C ILE A 16 27.61 13.61 -16.12
N SER A 17 27.92 14.00 -17.35
CA SER A 17 27.29 15.14 -18.01
C SER A 17 27.14 14.88 -19.50
N LEU A 18 25.90 15.01 -19.98
CA LEU A 18 25.55 15.16 -21.38
C LEU A 18 24.94 16.56 -21.53
N PRO A 19 25.61 17.49 -22.24
CA PRO A 19 25.03 18.81 -22.47
C PRO A 19 23.73 18.69 -23.26
N LYS A 20 22.94 19.78 -23.33
CA LYS A 20 21.72 19.82 -24.13
C LYS A 20 22.01 19.42 -25.57
N THR A 21 21.57 18.23 -25.95
CA THR A 21 21.90 17.56 -27.22
C THR A 21 20.62 17.14 -27.91
N ALA A 22 20.57 17.26 -29.24
CA ALA A 22 19.41 16.84 -30.01
C ALA A 22 19.20 15.33 -29.84
N LEU A 23 17.96 14.93 -29.56
CA LEU A 23 17.59 13.54 -29.38
C LEU A 23 17.60 12.84 -30.76
N VAL A 24 18.60 12.00 -30.96
CA VAL A 24 18.73 11.06 -32.09
C VAL A 24 18.66 9.62 -31.55
N ALA A 25 18.55 8.62 -32.42
CA ALA A 25 18.60 7.22 -32.00
C ALA A 25 19.93 6.92 -31.28
N ASP A 26 19.85 6.27 -30.12
CA ASP A 26 20.96 5.83 -29.26
C ASP A 26 21.95 6.94 -28.85
N LEU A 27 21.50 7.82 -27.96
CA LEU A 27 22.31 8.89 -27.36
C LEU A 27 22.72 8.53 -25.92
N GLY A 28 24.00 8.69 -25.60
CA GLY A 28 24.51 8.41 -24.25
C GLY A 28 25.87 9.03 -23.97
N VAL A 29 26.32 8.89 -22.73
CA VAL A 29 27.65 9.30 -22.28
C VAL A 29 28.33 8.10 -21.63
N SER A 30 29.61 7.89 -21.96
CA SER A 30 30.43 6.83 -21.35
C SER A 30 31.42 7.49 -20.40
N VAL A 31 31.40 7.06 -19.13
CA VAL A 31 32.27 7.59 -18.09
C VAL A 31 32.88 6.43 -17.32
N SER A 32 34.16 6.54 -16.97
CA SER A 32 34.81 5.59 -16.06
C SER A 32 34.52 5.99 -14.63
N LEU A 33 33.90 5.10 -13.87
CA LEU A 33 33.48 5.34 -12.49
C LEU A 33 34.33 4.50 -11.55
N SER A 34 34.68 5.07 -10.40
CA SER A 34 35.37 4.32 -9.34
C SER A 34 34.44 3.29 -8.70
N PRO A 35 34.97 2.17 -8.18
CA PRO A 35 34.17 1.24 -7.38
C PRO A 35 33.42 1.96 -6.25
N GLY A 36 32.14 1.65 -6.07
CA GLY A 36 31.28 2.30 -5.07
C GLY A 36 30.78 3.69 -5.43
N PHE A 37 30.92 4.13 -6.70
CA PHE A 37 30.32 5.37 -7.18
C PHE A 37 28.80 5.36 -7.03
N ASP A 38 28.26 6.37 -6.33
CA ASP A 38 26.84 6.62 -6.14
C ASP A 38 26.55 8.09 -6.45
N ASP A 39 25.60 8.36 -7.35
CA ASP A 39 25.25 9.71 -7.77
C ASP A 39 23.82 9.78 -8.29
N THR A 40 23.16 10.92 -8.10
CA THR A 40 21.84 11.19 -8.66
C THR A 40 21.94 11.66 -10.09
N ILE A 41 21.34 10.90 -11.01
CA ILE A 41 21.24 11.29 -12.42
C ILE A 41 19.94 12.06 -12.66
N THR A 42 20.07 13.26 -13.22
CA THR A 42 18.96 14.09 -13.68
C THR A 42 18.91 14.04 -15.20
N LEU A 43 17.79 13.57 -15.75
CA LEU A 43 17.45 13.70 -17.15
C LEU A 43 16.54 14.93 -17.32
N THR A 44 16.90 15.84 -18.23
CA THR A 44 16.04 16.96 -18.62
C THR A 44 15.66 16.82 -20.08
N VAL A 45 14.36 16.92 -20.37
CA VAL A 45 13.82 16.85 -21.73
C VAL A 45 13.34 18.25 -22.12
N PHE A 46 13.83 18.76 -23.24
CA PHE A 46 13.46 20.04 -23.80
C PHE A 46 12.68 19.82 -25.09
N ARG A 47 11.41 20.23 -25.10
CA ARG A 47 10.61 20.28 -26.32
C ARG A 47 11.05 21.45 -27.23
N GLY A 48 10.78 21.32 -28.53
CA GLY A 48 10.82 22.46 -29.44
C GLY A 48 9.76 23.50 -29.07
N PRO A 49 9.97 24.79 -29.42
CA PRO A 49 9.13 25.90 -28.97
C PRO A 49 7.65 25.77 -29.39
N ASN A 50 7.35 25.04 -30.46
CA ASN A 50 6.00 24.83 -30.98
C ASN A 50 5.58 23.35 -31.02
N ASP A 51 6.40 22.44 -30.47
CA ASP A 51 6.15 21.01 -30.57
C ASP A 51 5.37 20.52 -29.35
N LEU A 52 4.34 19.71 -29.61
CA LEU A 52 3.65 18.93 -28.58
C LEU A 52 4.31 17.56 -28.49
N ILE A 53 4.53 17.07 -27.27
CA ILE A 53 4.93 15.69 -27.06
C ILE A 53 3.66 14.85 -27.20
N ASP A 54 3.64 13.94 -28.17
CA ASP A 54 2.48 13.07 -28.41
C ASP A 54 2.11 12.25 -27.17
N THR A 55 0.82 11.97 -27.01
CA THR A 55 0.31 11.02 -26.02
C THR A 55 1.03 9.69 -26.14
N TYR A 56 1.48 9.14 -25.01
CA TYR A 56 2.25 7.89 -24.94
C TYR A 56 3.60 7.92 -25.64
N ALA A 57 4.11 9.09 -26.04
CA ALA A 57 5.53 9.21 -26.33
C ALA A 57 6.33 8.80 -25.08
N TRP A 58 7.47 8.15 -25.27
CA TRP A 58 8.28 7.68 -24.15
C TRP A 58 9.76 7.93 -24.39
N LEU A 59 10.51 7.95 -23.29
CA LEU A 59 11.97 7.98 -23.28
C LEU A 59 12.48 7.01 -22.21
N SER A 60 13.53 6.26 -22.54
CA SER A 60 14.18 5.34 -21.60
C SER A 60 15.58 5.85 -21.26
N LEU A 61 15.86 6.03 -19.98
CA LEU A 61 17.21 6.23 -19.47
C LEU A 61 17.76 4.88 -19.03
N GLN A 62 18.78 4.39 -19.73
CA GLN A 62 19.40 3.10 -19.45
C GLN A 62 20.81 3.30 -18.88
N ALA A 63 21.13 2.56 -17.83
CA ALA A 63 22.47 2.47 -17.28
C ALA A 63 23.03 1.08 -17.56
N GLY A 64 24.25 0.99 -18.08
CA GLY A 64 24.91 -0.28 -18.31
C GLY A 64 26.43 -0.17 -18.30
N ILE A 65 27.08 -1.32 -18.13
CA ILE A 65 28.52 -1.44 -18.11
C ILE A 65 28.98 -1.92 -19.47
N LEU A 66 29.92 -1.19 -20.08
CA LEU A 66 30.64 -1.67 -21.25
C LEU A 66 31.94 -2.31 -20.78
N THR A 67 32.07 -3.62 -20.90
CA THR A 67 33.35 -4.31 -20.66
C THR A 67 34.02 -4.63 -21.99
N THR A 68 35.27 -4.23 -22.13
CA THR A 68 36.13 -4.67 -23.23
C THR A 68 36.76 -6.00 -22.81
N GLN A 69 36.52 -7.06 -23.57
CA GLN A 69 37.21 -8.33 -23.34
C GLN A 69 38.60 -8.25 -23.99
N ASP A 70 39.67 -8.44 -23.22
CA ASP A 70 41.01 -8.64 -23.75
C ASP A 70 41.05 -9.97 -24.52
N VAL A 71 40.85 -9.89 -25.83
CA VAL A 71 41.19 -10.97 -26.75
C VAL A 71 42.61 -10.74 -27.25
N ASN A 72 43.36 -11.84 -27.43
CA ASN A 72 44.78 -11.93 -27.79
C ASN A 72 45.33 -10.76 -28.65
N PRO A 73 46.62 -10.39 -28.50
CA PRO A 73 47.25 -9.32 -29.27
C PRO A 73 47.02 -9.50 -30.78
N GLY A 74 46.23 -8.59 -31.38
CA GLY A 74 45.88 -8.60 -32.81
C GLY A 74 44.40 -8.90 -33.13
N ALA A 75 43.57 -9.24 -32.13
CA ALA A 75 42.12 -9.38 -32.32
C ALA A 75 41.37 -8.04 -32.12
N ILE A 76 40.28 -7.84 -32.86
CA ILE A 76 39.41 -6.67 -32.71
C ILE A 76 38.72 -6.76 -31.33
N PRO A 77 38.83 -5.73 -30.46
CA PRO A 77 38.19 -5.76 -29.15
C PRO A 77 36.67 -5.96 -29.28
N ILE A 78 36.14 -6.95 -28.57
CA ILE A 78 34.68 -7.15 -28.48
C ILE A 78 34.24 -6.50 -27.16
N SER A 79 33.42 -5.46 -27.28
CA SER A 79 32.78 -4.81 -26.14
C SER A 79 31.45 -5.49 -25.81
N LYS A 80 31.26 -5.94 -24.57
CA LYS A 80 29.98 -6.46 -24.08
C LYS A 80 29.29 -5.40 -23.23
N PHE A 81 28.04 -5.10 -23.55
CA PHE A 81 27.20 -4.20 -22.76
C PHE A 81 26.31 -5.02 -21.81
N PHE A 82 26.38 -4.70 -20.52
CA PHE A 82 25.52 -5.27 -19.48
C PHE A 82 24.58 -4.20 -18.95
N LEU A 83 23.28 -4.35 -19.18
CA LEU A 83 22.26 -3.45 -18.63
C LEU A 83 22.17 -3.64 -17.10
N LEU A 84 22.38 -2.57 -16.34
CA LEU A 84 22.24 -2.55 -14.89
C LEU A 84 20.84 -2.14 -14.45
N GLY A 85 20.18 -1.26 -15.23
CA GLY A 85 18.84 -0.79 -14.93
C GLY A 85 18.34 0.21 -15.98
N ALA A 86 17.03 0.41 -16.03
CA ALA A 86 16.38 1.34 -16.94
C ALA A 86 15.23 2.07 -16.23
N LEU A 87 15.10 3.37 -16.50
CA LEU A 87 13.94 4.18 -16.13
C LEU A 87 13.19 4.55 -17.41
N ASN A 88 11.94 4.14 -17.53
CA ASN A 88 11.08 4.49 -18.65
C ASN A 88 10.12 5.61 -18.23
N VAL A 89 10.14 6.71 -18.96
CA VAL A 89 9.22 7.85 -18.79
C VAL A 89 8.24 7.82 -19.95
N VAL A 90 6.94 7.71 -19.65
CA VAL A 90 5.86 7.77 -20.63
C VAL A 90 5.09 9.08 -20.42
N PHE A 91 4.94 9.87 -21.47
CA PHE A 91 4.25 11.17 -21.43
C PHE A 91 2.75 10.97 -21.70
N ASN A 92 1.91 11.63 -20.89
CA ASN A 92 0.46 11.66 -21.04
C ASN A 92 -0.03 13.12 -21.12
N ASP A 93 -1.16 13.34 -21.78
CA ASP A 93 -1.64 14.66 -22.25
C ASP A 93 -1.94 15.64 -21.13
N GLU A 94 -2.25 15.13 -19.94
CA GLU A 94 -2.61 15.92 -18.77
C GLU A 94 -1.40 16.43 -17.96
N ALA A 95 -0.19 16.01 -18.31
CA ALA A 95 0.96 16.15 -17.43
C ALA A 95 2.03 17.16 -17.93
N THR A 96 1.57 18.28 -18.51
CA THR A 96 2.46 19.39 -18.90
C THR A 96 2.97 20.24 -17.73
N THR A 97 2.70 19.85 -16.49
CA THR A 97 3.17 20.50 -15.26
C THR A 97 4.28 19.71 -14.57
N ASN A 98 5.53 20.16 -14.76
CA ASN A 98 6.69 19.89 -13.88
C ASN A 98 6.79 18.47 -13.26
N PHE A 99 7.10 17.46 -14.08
CA PHE A 99 7.57 16.17 -13.55
C PHE A 99 8.94 16.30 -12.89
N LYS A 100 8.96 16.49 -11.56
CA LYS A 100 10.09 16.08 -10.73
C LYS A 100 9.89 14.62 -10.35
N HIS A 101 10.30 13.69 -11.22
CA HIS A 101 10.47 12.30 -10.79
C HIS A 101 11.70 12.22 -9.89
N ALA A 102 11.50 12.38 -8.59
CA ALA A 102 12.47 11.90 -7.63
C ALA A 102 12.21 10.40 -7.48
N CYS A 103 13.13 9.57 -7.98
CA CYS A 103 13.08 8.13 -7.73
C CYS A 103 13.05 7.93 -6.20
N PRO A 104 11.99 7.34 -5.63
CA PRO A 104 11.90 7.15 -4.18
C PRO A 104 13.11 6.37 -3.64
N ALA A 105 13.60 5.39 -4.41
CA ALA A 105 14.82 4.65 -4.09
C ALA A 105 16.10 5.52 -4.12
N ALA A 106 16.19 6.52 -5.01
CA ALA A 106 17.33 7.44 -5.04
C ALA A 106 17.29 8.47 -3.90
N ASN A 107 16.09 8.92 -3.50
CA ASN A 107 15.93 9.76 -2.31
C ASN A 107 16.23 8.98 -1.03
N GLN A 108 15.78 7.72 -0.95
CA GLN A 108 16.10 6.81 0.15
C GLN A 108 17.59 6.48 0.21
N ASN A 109 18.25 6.22 -0.93
CA ASN A 109 19.70 6.04 -0.97
C ASN A 109 20.45 7.32 -0.60
N ARG A 110 19.96 8.50 -0.97
CA ARG A 110 20.56 9.79 -0.56
C ARG A 110 20.41 10.03 0.94
N GLU A 111 19.28 9.69 1.54
CA GLU A 111 19.08 9.76 2.99
C GLU A 111 19.91 8.71 3.73
N LEU A 112 19.99 7.49 3.21
CA LEU A 112 20.84 6.41 3.73
C LEU A 112 22.33 6.78 3.64
N THR A 113 22.79 7.36 2.54
CA THR A 113 24.17 7.84 2.35
C THR A 113 24.48 9.05 3.24
N ASN A 114 23.51 9.94 3.50
CA ASN A 114 23.67 11.02 4.48
C ASN A 114 23.75 10.50 5.93
N LEU A 115 22.99 9.45 6.26
CA LEU A 115 23.06 8.76 7.56
C LEU A 115 24.37 7.98 7.72
N ILE A 116 24.83 7.29 6.68
CA ILE A 116 26.11 6.57 6.62
C ILE A 116 27.29 7.56 6.72
N ASN A 117 27.23 8.71 6.06
CA ASN A 117 28.26 9.75 6.17
C ASN A 117 28.27 10.44 7.54
N ALA A 118 27.11 10.52 8.21
CA ALA A 118 27.02 10.96 9.60
C ALA A 118 27.58 9.91 10.58
N GLN A 119 27.42 8.61 10.29
CA GLN A 119 28.00 7.50 11.06
C GLN A 119 29.51 7.31 10.81
N ASN A 120 30.00 7.49 9.58
CA ASN A 120 31.43 7.32 9.24
C ASN A 120 32.34 8.41 9.83
N LYS A 121 31.79 9.44 10.46
CA LYS A 121 32.54 10.40 11.29
C LYS A 121 32.76 9.90 12.73
N ALA A 122 32.20 8.74 13.08
CA ALA A 122 32.36 8.04 14.34
C ALA A 122 32.78 6.58 14.08
N GLU A 123 34.09 6.37 13.98
CA GLU A 123 34.80 5.11 14.21
C GLU A 123 34.61 3.91 13.25
N THR A 124 35.68 3.67 12.50
CA THR A 124 36.25 2.37 12.12
C THR A 124 36.01 1.26 13.16
N VAL A 125 35.16 0.27 12.87
CA VAL A 125 35.37 -1.16 13.18
C VAL A 125 34.57 -1.99 12.17
N GLN A 126 35.27 -2.92 11.52
CA GLN A 126 34.72 -4.01 10.71
C GLN A 126 33.92 -4.97 11.63
N ALA A 127 32.60 -5.06 11.48
CA ALA A 127 31.77 -6.04 12.18
C ALA A 127 30.57 -6.45 11.32
N ASP A 128 30.22 -7.73 11.39
CA ASP A 128 29.07 -8.38 10.75
C ASP A 128 27.84 -7.49 10.64
N THR A 129 27.18 -7.54 9.47
CA THR A 129 25.87 -6.94 9.22
C THR A 129 24.84 -7.58 10.14
N THR A 130 24.83 -7.10 11.38
CA THR A 130 23.83 -7.40 12.37
C THR A 130 22.59 -6.69 11.89
N ILE A 131 21.56 -7.47 11.55
CA ILE A 131 20.19 -6.99 11.37
C ILE A 131 19.95 -5.98 12.49
N ILE A 132 19.61 -4.73 12.15
CA ILE A 132 19.02 -3.83 13.13
C ILE A 132 17.70 -4.48 13.48
N GLN A 133 17.74 -5.38 14.48
CA GLN A 133 16.54 -5.79 15.16
C GLN A 133 15.99 -4.50 15.72
N ASN A 134 14.86 -4.03 15.19
CA ASN A 134 13.98 -3.13 15.93
C ASN A 134 13.98 -3.69 17.34
N THR A 135 14.49 -2.90 18.29
CA THR A 135 14.80 -3.36 19.65
C THR A 135 13.63 -4.20 20.15
N ASN A 136 13.83 -5.53 20.27
CA ASN A 136 12.77 -6.43 20.71
C ASN A 136 12.19 -5.85 22.00
N VAL A 137 10.91 -5.47 21.98
CA VAL A 137 10.29 -4.93 23.18
C VAL A 137 10.20 -6.07 24.17
N THR A 138 10.96 -5.97 25.25
CA THR A 138 10.85 -6.87 26.40
C THR A 138 10.07 -6.13 27.47
N GLY A 139 8.88 -6.61 27.80
CA GLY A 139 7.96 -5.97 28.75
C GLY A 139 6.65 -5.51 28.13
N SER A 140 6.06 -4.45 28.69
CA SER A 140 4.77 -3.91 28.23
C SER A 140 4.97 -2.78 27.23
N ALA A 141 4.19 -2.81 26.14
CA ALA A 141 4.12 -1.73 25.17
C ALA A 141 3.49 -0.47 25.79
N THR A 142 3.96 0.69 25.36
CA THR A 142 3.33 1.99 25.64
C THR A 142 2.65 2.48 24.37
N GLY A 143 1.39 2.91 24.47
CA GLY A 143 0.59 3.33 23.32
C GLY A 143 -0.19 2.18 22.72
N TRP A 144 -0.25 2.17 21.38
CA TRP A 144 -1.01 1.18 20.62
C TRP A 144 -0.31 -0.17 20.54
N TRP A 145 -1.08 -1.24 20.65
CA TRP A 145 -0.61 -2.59 20.40
C TRP A 145 -1.73 -3.51 19.91
N PHE A 146 -1.40 -4.40 18.99
CA PHE A 146 -2.27 -5.48 18.52
C PHE A 146 -2.04 -6.75 19.32
N ARG A 147 -3.03 -7.63 19.46
CA ARG A 147 -2.96 -9.00 19.97
C ARG A 147 -2.60 -9.99 18.85
N ASP A 148 -1.92 -11.07 19.17
CA ASP A 148 -1.68 -12.19 18.23
C ASP A 148 -2.59 -13.39 18.53
N ALA A 149 -3.12 -13.47 19.75
CA ALA A 149 -4.10 -14.45 20.15
C ALA A 149 -5.19 -13.87 21.08
N MET A 150 -6.31 -14.60 21.17
CA MET A 150 -7.37 -14.27 22.11
C MET A 150 -6.87 -14.35 23.54
N GLY A 151 -7.16 -13.30 24.33
CA GLY A 151 -6.72 -13.23 25.74
C GLY A 151 -5.28 -12.73 25.93
N ASP A 152 -4.56 -12.37 24.86
CA ASP A 152 -3.24 -11.75 24.97
C ASP A 152 -3.29 -10.49 25.84
N GLY A 153 -2.33 -10.42 26.76
CA GLY A 153 -2.04 -9.22 27.54
C GLY A 153 -0.95 -8.36 26.89
N ASN A 154 -0.70 -7.20 27.50
CA ASN A 154 0.37 -6.29 27.10
C ASN A 154 1.75 -6.76 27.60
N VAL A 155 2.23 -7.89 27.06
CA VAL A 155 3.51 -8.52 27.42
C VAL A 155 4.20 -9.03 26.16
N PHE A 156 5.41 -8.55 25.93
CA PHE A 156 6.25 -8.86 24.78
C PHE A 156 7.66 -9.34 25.23
N PRO A 157 8.35 -10.20 24.47
CA PRO A 157 7.87 -10.83 23.24
C PRO A 157 6.79 -11.88 23.52
N ARG A 158 5.88 -12.04 22.58
CA ARG A 158 4.89 -13.11 22.57
C ARG A 158 5.51 -14.42 22.13
N THR A 159 4.90 -15.51 22.55
CA THR A 159 5.49 -16.85 22.40
C THR A 159 4.61 -17.84 21.65
N PHE A 160 3.38 -17.47 21.26
CA PHE A 160 2.46 -18.39 20.60
C PHE A 160 1.58 -17.70 19.54
N ASN A 161 1.23 -18.47 18.52
CA ASN A 161 0.17 -18.22 17.52
C ASN A 161 0.21 -16.87 16.76
N PHE A 162 1.37 -16.47 16.26
CA PHE A 162 1.56 -15.20 15.53
C PHE A 162 0.74 -15.04 14.24
N SER A 163 0.27 -16.14 13.65
CA SER A 163 -0.38 -16.16 12.32
C SER A 163 -1.90 -16.09 12.37
N HIS A 164 -2.47 -15.86 13.54
CA HIS A 164 -3.91 -15.94 13.74
C HIS A 164 -4.40 -14.81 14.63
N SER A 165 -3.89 -13.61 14.35
CA SER A 165 -4.25 -12.42 15.10
C SER A 165 -5.76 -12.22 15.12
N PRO A 166 -6.36 -12.09 16.31
CA PRO A 166 -7.74 -11.70 16.41
C PRO A 166 -7.92 -10.22 16.07
N ASP A 167 -6.86 -9.43 15.96
CA ASP A 167 -6.96 -7.99 15.76
C ASP A 167 -7.05 -7.57 14.28
N ILE A 168 -6.92 -8.53 13.36
CA ILE A 168 -7.33 -8.43 11.96
C ILE A 168 -8.63 -9.23 11.79
N GLN A 169 -9.72 -8.58 11.36
CA GLN A 169 -11.05 -9.18 11.29
C GLN A 169 -11.69 -9.00 9.91
N PRO A 170 -11.50 -9.95 8.97
CA PRO A 170 -12.33 -10.05 7.77
C PRO A 170 -13.79 -10.30 8.16
N VAL A 171 -14.70 -9.39 7.77
CA VAL A 171 -16.12 -9.51 8.11
C VAL A 171 -17.02 -9.97 6.97
N GLY A 172 -16.42 -10.29 5.82
CA GLY A 172 -17.12 -10.81 4.63
C GLY A 172 -17.25 -9.78 3.52
N THR A 173 -18.29 -9.94 2.69
CA THR A 173 -18.44 -9.18 1.44
C THR A 173 -19.42 -8.02 1.53
N ALA A 174 -19.81 -7.63 2.73
CA ALA A 174 -20.60 -6.42 2.99
C ALA A 174 -19.98 -5.67 4.18
N PRO A 175 -19.90 -4.34 4.13
CA PRO A 175 -19.46 -3.55 5.26
C PRO A 175 -20.50 -3.63 6.38
N ARG A 176 -20.10 -3.27 7.61
CA ARG A 176 -20.92 -3.45 8.80
C ARG A 176 -21.21 -2.12 9.47
N SER A 177 -22.49 -1.72 9.51
CA SER A 177 -22.93 -0.53 10.27
C SER A 177 -22.73 -0.67 11.79
N ASP A 178 -22.48 -1.89 12.28
CA ASP A 178 -22.40 -2.27 13.69
C ASP A 178 -21.01 -2.75 14.11
N ALA A 179 -19.95 -2.41 13.36
CA ALA A 179 -18.59 -2.90 13.58
C ALA A 179 -18.11 -2.79 15.05
N GLN A 180 -18.35 -1.66 15.72
CA GLN A 180 -17.99 -1.47 17.12
C GLN A 180 -18.74 -2.44 18.06
N GLN A 181 -20.00 -2.78 17.76
CA GLN A 181 -20.81 -3.70 18.55
C GLN A 181 -20.35 -5.15 18.37
N ILE A 182 -20.03 -5.56 17.14
CA ILE A 182 -19.66 -6.96 16.85
C ILE A 182 -18.18 -7.26 17.10
N LEU A 183 -17.28 -6.28 16.99
CA LEU A 183 -15.83 -6.48 17.14
C LEU A 183 -15.25 -5.92 18.44
N GLY A 184 -15.98 -5.02 19.11
CA GLY A 184 -15.55 -4.33 20.33
C GLY A 184 -16.38 -4.66 21.57
N GLY A 185 -16.18 -3.89 22.65
CA GLY A 185 -16.96 -3.99 23.89
C GLY A 185 -17.01 -5.41 24.46
N ALA A 186 -18.23 -5.93 24.68
CA ALA A 186 -18.43 -7.30 25.18
C ALA A 186 -17.87 -8.39 24.25
N ASN A 187 -17.69 -8.08 22.96
CA ASN A 187 -17.15 -8.98 21.94
C ASN A 187 -15.65 -8.77 21.69
N ALA A 188 -14.97 -7.93 22.48
CA ALA A 188 -13.52 -7.73 22.35
C ALA A 188 -12.74 -9.05 22.48
N ASN A 189 -13.27 -10.01 23.25
CA ASN A 189 -12.72 -11.34 23.41
C ASN A 189 -13.44 -12.43 22.58
N VAL A 190 -13.97 -12.05 21.41
CA VAL A 190 -14.45 -12.98 20.38
C VAL A 190 -13.69 -12.73 19.07
N ASP A 191 -13.24 -13.79 18.41
CA ASP A 191 -12.79 -13.74 17.02
C ASP A 191 -14.02 -13.95 16.12
N TRP A 192 -14.55 -12.85 15.59
CA TRP A 192 -15.77 -12.88 14.78
C TRP A 192 -15.54 -13.63 13.47
N SER A 193 -14.36 -13.45 12.86
CA SER A 193 -14.01 -14.03 11.57
C SER A 193 -13.98 -15.56 11.65
N ASP A 194 -13.40 -16.10 12.72
CA ASP A 194 -13.43 -17.55 12.99
C ASP A 194 -14.84 -18.04 13.30
N ALA A 195 -15.57 -17.33 14.18
CA ALA A 195 -16.92 -17.71 14.58
C ALA A 195 -17.90 -17.80 13.39
N ASN A 196 -17.61 -17.07 12.30
CA ASN A 196 -18.42 -17.02 11.09
C ASN A 196 -17.74 -17.69 9.88
N ASN A 197 -16.60 -18.37 10.08
CA ASN A 197 -15.84 -19.06 9.03
C ASN A 197 -15.56 -18.18 7.79
N VAL A 198 -15.13 -16.94 8.02
CA VAL A 198 -14.95 -15.97 6.94
C VAL A 198 -13.65 -16.20 6.19
N SER A 199 -13.76 -16.11 4.87
CA SER A 199 -12.68 -16.25 3.90
C SER A 199 -12.66 -15.04 2.97
N ILE A 200 -11.53 -14.87 2.29
CA ILE A 200 -11.38 -13.86 1.25
C ILE A 200 -11.98 -14.42 -0.05
N GLN A 201 -13.01 -13.76 -0.55
CA GLN A 201 -13.78 -14.13 -1.73
C GLN A 201 -13.24 -13.43 -2.97
N GLN A 202 -12.94 -14.19 -4.02
CA GLN A 202 -12.69 -13.63 -5.35
C GLN A 202 -13.95 -12.93 -5.89
N GLY A 203 -13.80 -11.96 -6.78
CA GLY A 203 -14.93 -11.32 -7.47
C GLY A 203 -15.87 -10.59 -6.50
N ALA A 204 -15.39 -10.22 -5.32
CA ALA A 204 -16.16 -9.56 -4.29
C ALA A 204 -15.29 -8.51 -3.59
N PRO A 205 -15.85 -7.39 -3.12
CA PRO A 205 -15.20 -6.64 -2.06
C PRO A 205 -15.11 -7.52 -0.81
N ASN A 206 -13.99 -7.44 -0.10
CA ASN A 206 -13.79 -8.08 1.19
C ASN A 206 -13.45 -7.00 2.21
N TYR A 207 -14.31 -6.86 3.22
CA TYR A 207 -14.21 -5.80 4.22
C TYR A 207 -13.45 -6.32 5.42
N ILE A 208 -12.31 -5.71 5.71
CA ILE A 208 -11.42 -6.13 6.79
C ILE A 208 -11.30 -4.99 7.80
N TYR A 209 -11.73 -5.25 9.02
CA TYR A 209 -11.60 -4.30 10.12
C TYR A 209 -10.35 -4.63 10.93
N LEU A 210 -9.67 -3.59 11.41
CA LEU A 210 -8.65 -3.74 12.43
C LEU A 210 -9.22 -3.34 13.78
N ARG A 211 -8.67 -3.95 14.83
CA ARG A 211 -8.93 -3.58 16.21
C ARG A 211 -7.62 -3.65 16.99
N GLY A 212 -7.59 -3.13 18.20
CA GLY A 212 -6.39 -3.18 19.01
C GLY A 212 -6.54 -2.45 20.32
N ASN A 213 -5.48 -2.52 21.11
CA ASN A 213 -5.44 -2.02 22.47
C ASN A 213 -4.57 -0.76 22.52
N CYS A 214 -4.90 0.14 23.44
CA CYS A 214 -4.07 1.31 23.69
C CYS A 214 -3.90 1.52 25.19
N THR A 215 -2.66 1.52 25.68
CA THR A 215 -2.40 1.88 27.09
C THR A 215 -2.56 3.37 27.31
N SER A 216 -2.36 4.16 26.27
CA SER A 216 -2.43 5.62 26.28
C SER A 216 -3.86 6.12 26.04
N GLY A 217 -4.29 7.07 26.87
CA GLY A 217 -5.53 7.84 26.66
C GLY A 217 -5.25 9.21 26.08
N ASN A 218 -6.15 10.17 26.31
CA ASN A 218 -6.00 11.57 25.89
C ASN A 218 -5.95 11.77 24.37
N ASN A 219 -6.85 11.11 23.63
CA ASN A 219 -6.93 11.20 22.17
C ASN A 219 -5.65 10.73 21.46
N TYR A 220 -5.07 9.63 21.96
CA TYR A 220 -3.90 9.01 21.34
C TYR A 220 -4.29 8.46 19.96
N SER A 221 -3.82 9.13 18.91
CA SER A 221 -4.22 8.89 17.53
C SER A 221 -3.23 7.97 16.82
N VAL A 222 -3.72 6.99 16.08
CA VAL A 222 -2.91 5.95 15.42
C VAL A 222 -3.33 5.85 13.97
N GLN A 223 -2.36 5.69 13.09
CA GLN A 223 -2.56 5.34 11.69
C GLN A 223 -2.26 3.88 11.49
N THR A 224 -3.10 3.20 10.72
CA THR A 224 -2.94 1.78 10.40
C THR A 224 -2.93 1.55 8.90
N ARG A 225 -2.18 0.53 8.47
CA ARG A 225 -2.15 -0.02 7.11
C ARG A 225 -2.38 -1.51 7.16
N LEU A 226 -2.90 -2.05 6.06
CA LEU A 226 -3.13 -3.47 5.88
C LEU A 226 -2.50 -3.93 4.57
N PHE A 227 -1.81 -5.06 4.61
CA PHE A 227 -1.22 -5.73 3.47
C PHE A 227 -1.87 -7.09 3.29
N CYS A 228 -2.12 -7.49 2.04
CA CYS A 228 -2.64 -8.82 1.68
C CYS A 228 -1.56 -9.59 0.91
N VAL A 229 -0.61 -10.15 1.65
CA VAL A 229 0.63 -10.70 1.10
C VAL A 229 0.45 -12.18 0.76
N PRO A 230 0.82 -12.67 -0.43
CA PRO A 230 0.90 -14.10 -0.69
C PRO A 230 1.79 -14.82 0.33
N SER A 231 1.34 -15.96 0.85
CA SER A 231 2.09 -16.71 1.89
C SER A 231 3.53 -17.05 1.51
N ALA A 232 3.83 -17.28 0.24
CA ALA A 232 5.20 -17.50 -0.24
C ALA A 232 6.13 -16.28 -0.10
N LEU A 233 5.55 -15.08 0.05
CA LEU A 233 6.25 -13.80 0.06
C LEU A 233 6.28 -13.14 1.46
N VAL A 234 5.69 -13.77 2.47
CA VAL A 234 5.60 -13.23 3.84
C VAL A 234 6.96 -13.03 4.53
N LEU A 235 8.02 -13.66 4.03
CA LEU A 235 9.38 -13.46 4.57
C LEU A 235 10.10 -12.25 3.94
N TYR A 236 9.45 -11.51 3.05
CA TYR A 236 10.04 -10.42 2.27
C TYR A 236 9.30 -9.08 2.49
N PRO A 237 9.33 -8.50 3.71
CA PRO A 237 8.77 -7.18 3.99
C PRO A 237 9.11 -6.07 2.98
N PRO A 238 10.31 -6.00 2.37
CA PRO A 238 10.61 -4.98 1.36
C PRO A 238 9.68 -4.98 0.14
N THR A 239 8.84 -6.00 -0.03
CA THR A 239 7.87 -6.12 -1.11
C THR A 239 6.42 -5.86 -0.67
N TYR A 240 6.16 -5.62 0.62
CA TYR A 240 4.79 -5.55 1.14
C TYR A 240 3.97 -4.42 0.54
N SER A 241 4.57 -3.27 0.21
CA SER A 241 3.89 -2.14 -0.41
C SER A 241 3.15 -2.49 -1.69
N GLN A 242 3.66 -3.43 -2.49
CA GLN A 242 2.98 -3.89 -3.71
C GLN A 242 1.69 -4.69 -3.41
N PHE A 243 1.52 -5.12 -2.17
CA PHE A 243 0.37 -5.86 -1.65
C PHE A 243 -0.45 -5.03 -0.65
N SER A 244 -0.22 -3.72 -0.56
CA SER A 244 -1.06 -2.85 0.26
C SER A 244 -2.51 -2.92 -0.19
N VAL A 245 -3.43 -2.93 0.77
CA VAL A 245 -4.82 -2.59 0.47
C VAL A 245 -4.87 -1.12 0.04
N THR A 246 -5.63 -0.84 -1.01
CA THR A 246 -5.75 0.49 -1.61
C THR A 246 -7.16 1.02 -1.52
N ASP A 247 -7.28 2.33 -1.28
CA ASP A 247 -8.49 3.08 -1.63
C ASP A 247 -8.34 3.64 -3.05
N PHE A 248 -9.32 4.43 -3.47
CA PHE A 248 -9.27 5.20 -4.70
C PHE A 248 -9.32 6.68 -4.34
N ASP A 249 -8.69 7.54 -5.16
CA ASP A 249 -8.90 8.99 -5.10
C ASP A 249 -10.03 9.44 -6.05
N SER A 250 -10.31 10.74 -6.08
CA SER A 250 -11.39 11.32 -6.91
C SER A 250 -11.21 11.07 -8.41
N ASP A 251 -10.00 10.76 -8.85
CA ASP A 251 -9.66 10.47 -10.24
C ASP A 251 -9.61 8.95 -10.50
N ASN A 252 -10.09 8.16 -9.54
CA ASN A 252 -10.10 6.71 -9.53
C ASN A 252 -8.69 6.08 -9.62
N ASN A 253 -7.67 6.79 -9.14
CA ASN A 253 -6.34 6.21 -8.98
C ASN A 253 -6.25 5.45 -7.66
N PRO A 254 -5.63 4.26 -7.63
CA PRO A 254 -5.40 3.55 -6.38
C PRO A 254 -4.40 4.32 -5.50
N VAL A 255 -4.78 4.52 -4.24
CA VAL A 255 -3.93 5.13 -3.21
C VAL A 255 -3.84 4.19 -2.01
N VAL A 256 -2.72 4.20 -1.28
CA VAL A 256 -2.56 3.31 -0.11
C VAL A 256 -3.63 3.62 0.93
N ALA A 257 -4.42 2.61 1.30
CA ALA A 257 -5.44 2.74 2.31
C ALA A 257 -4.77 2.95 3.68
N VAL A 258 -5.12 4.06 4.34
CA VAL A 258 -4.71 4.35 5.72
C VAL A 258 -5.96 4.58 6.54
N ARG A 259 -6.04 3.95 7.71
CA ARG A 259 -7.15 4.13 8.64
C ARG A 259 -6.65 4.75 9.94
N ASN A 260 -7.38 5.75 10.43
CA ASN A 260 -7.07 6.41 11.68
C ASN A 260 -7.90 5.80 12.82
N ILE A 261 -7.31 5.71 14.02
CA ILE A 261 -7.99 5.29 15.24
C ILE A 261 -7.58 6.25 16.34
N THR A 262 -8.52 6.76 17.11
CA THR A 262 -8.24 7.64 18.25
C THR A 262 -8.68 6.98 19.55
N SER A 263 -7.71 6.60 20.38
CA SER A 263 -7.96 6.12 21.73
C SER A 263 -8.28 7.29 22.65
N THR A 264 -9.50 7.34 23.16
CA THR A 264 -9.97 8.42 24.05
C THR A 264 -9.68 8.14 25.53
N SER A 265 -9.54 6.88 25.93
CA SER A 265 -9.30 6.44 27.31
C SER A 265 -8.03 5.60 27.44
N THR A 266 -7.46 5.58 28.65
CA THR A 266 -6.32 4.72 28.97
C THR A 266 -6.75 3.25 29.06
N ASN A 267 -5.86 2.33 28.66
CA ASN A 267 -6.10 0.89 28.64
C ASN A 267 -7.40 0.51 27.89
N SER A 268 -7.60 1.12 26.74
CA SER A 268 -8.80 0.99 25.92
C SER A 268 -8.65 -0.11 24.86
N PHE A 269 -9.80 -0.66 24.46
CA PHE A 269 -9.93 -1.51 23.28
C PHE A 269 -10.68 -0.75 22.20
N ASN A 270 -10.11 -0.66 21.00
CA ASN A 270 -10.61 0.19 19.93
C ASN A 270 -10.79 -0.63 18.66
N VAL A 271 -11.80 -0.29 17.86
CA VAL A 271 -12.07 -0.86 16.54
C VAL A 271 -11.96 0.27 15.52
N VAL A 272 -11.33 0.02 14.38
CA VAL A 272 -11.36 0.96 13.25
C VAL A 272 -12.81 1.09 12.78
N ASP A 273 -13.30 2.32 12.58
CA ASP A 273 -14.67 2.56 12.14
C ASP A 273 -14.86 2.42 10.62
N THR A 274 -13.80 2.42 9.83
CA THR A 274 -13.84 2.27 8.37
C THR A 274 -13.07 1.03 7.94
N ALA A 275 -13.69 0.10 7.22
CA ALA A 275 -13.02 -1.12 6.77
C ALA A 275 -11.89 -0.82 5.77
N PHE A 276 -10.92 -1.72 5.69
CA PHE A 276 -10.02 -1.86 4.56
C PHE A 276 -10.73 -2.65 3.46
N ASP A 277 -10.75 -2.08 2.25
CA ASP A 277 -11.46 -2.63 1.10
C ASP A 277 -10.51 -3.47 0.25
N LEU A 278 -10.45 -4.78 0.51
CA LEU A 278 -9.74 -5.68 -0.38
C LEU A 278 -10.63 -6.00 -1.58
N LEU A 279 -10.50 -5.15 -2.60
CA LEU A 279 -11.30 -5.19 -3.82
C LEU A 279 -10.72 -6.20 -4.82
N ASN A 280 -11.54 -7.19 -5.19
CA ASN A 280 -11.22 -8.24 -6.17
C ASN A 280 -9.84 -8.92 -6.01
N PRO A 281 -9.57 -9.56 -4.86
CA PRO A 281 -8.32 -10.28 -4.67
C PRO A 281 -8.18 -11.37 -5.73
N GLN A 282 -7.04 -11.35 -6.44
CA GLN A 282 -6.68 -12.41 -7.36
C GLN A 282 -6.29 -13.68 -6.59
N PRO A 283 -6.35 -14.86 -7.21
CA PRO A 283 -5.85 -16.07 -6.57
C PRO A 283 -4.40 -15.90 -6.11
N PRO A 284 -4.01 -16.48 -4.96
CA PRO A 284 -2.61 -16.52 -4.57
C PRO A 284 -1.74 -17.10 -5.70
N PRO A 285 -0.57 -16.52 -5.99
CA PRO A 285 0.32 -17.04 -7.02
C PRO A 285 0.81 -18.46 -6.68
N PRO A 286 1.27 -19.24 -7.68
CA PRO A 286 1.86 -20.56 -7.43
C PRO A 286 2.90 -20.53 -6.32
N GLY A 287 2.82 -21.52 -5.41
CA GLY A 287 3.65 -21.58 -4.21
C GLY A 287 3.03 -20.91 -2.97
N SER A 288 1.90 -20.22 -3.13
CA SER A 288 1.06 -19.74 -2.02
C SER A 288 -0.27 -20.49 -2.02
N ASP A 289 -0.75 -20.90 -0.85
CA ASP A 289 -2.06 -21.56 -0.64
C ASP A 289 -3.05 -20.68 0.14
N HIS A 290 -2.57 -19.59 0.74
CA HIS A 290 -3.36 -18.59 1.45
C HIS A 290 -2.72 -17.20 1.35
N PHE A 291 -3.45 -16.17 1.81
CA PHE A 291 -2.93 -14.83 2.03
C PHE A 291 -2.57 -14.62 3.50
N CYS A 292 -1.45 -13.95 3.74
CA CYS A 292 -1.04 -13.40 5.01
C CYS A 292 -1.48 -11.94 5.07
N LEU A 293 -2.48 -11.64 5.90
CA LEU A 293 -2.83 -10.28 6.24
C LEU A 293 -1.84 -9.75 7.27
N ILE A 294 -1.13 -8.68 6.95
CA ILE A 294 -0.21 -8.01 7.87
C ILE A 294 -0.75 -6.62 8.16
N ALA A 295 -0.98 -6.32 9.43
CA ALA A 295 -1.39 -5.00 9.86
C ALA A 295 -0.24 -4.30 10.56
N GLU A 296 -0.03 -3.03 10.23
CA GLU A 296 0.96 -2.18 10.89
C GLU A 296 0.32 -0.90 11.39
N ALA A 297 0.70 -0.47 12.59
CA ALA A 297 0.22 0.73 13.24
C ALA A 297 1.36 1.71 13.54
N ARG A 298 1.07 3.00 13.52
CA ARG A 298 1.96 4.05 14.00
C ARG A 298 1.22 5.16 14.72
N HIS A 299 1.88 5.82 15.65
CA HIS A 299 1.43 7.08 16.23
C HIS A 299 2.18 8.25 15.57
N PRO A 300 1.56 9.01 14.66
CA PRO A 300 2.25 10.12 14.02
C PRO A 300 2.51 11.26 15.02
N THR A 301 3.75 11.72 15.14
CA THR A 301 4.10 12.94 15.88
C THR A 301 4.85 13.94 14.98
N PRO A 302 4.69 15.26 15.19
CA PRO A 302 5.41 16.27 14.41
C PRO A 302 6.95 16.13 14.50
N GLU A 303 7.45 15.64 15.64
CA GLU A 303 8.88 15.50 15.93
C GLU A 303 9.46 14.16 15.46
N ASN A 304 8.59 13.19 15.13
CA ASN A 304 8.98 11.89 14.60
C ASN A 304 8.05 11.53 13.43
N PRO A 305 8.22 12.15 12.23
CA PRO A 305 7.49 11.75 11.03
C PRO A 305 7.80 10.30 10.56
N ASP A 306 8.74 9.64 11.24
CA ASP A 306 9.28 8.28 11.13
C ASP A 306 9.49 7.74 9.70
N PRO A 307 10.75 7.59 9.24
CA PRO A 307 11.09 7.02 7.94
C PRO A 307 10.88 5.50 7.82
N GLN A 308 10.50 4.79 8.90
CA GLN A 308 10.45 3.31 8.94
C GLN A 308 9.03 2.71 8.88
N TRP A 309 8.00 3.51 8.60
CA TRP A 309 6.65 3.00 8.39
C TRP A 309 6.23 3.09 6.91
N PRO A 310 5.81 1.98 6.29
CA PRO A 310 5.77 0.62 6.84
C PRO A 310 7.17 0.03 7.06
N HIS A 311 7.28 -0.97 7.95
CA HIS A 311 8.54 -1.62 8.36
C HIS A 311 9.22 -2.43 7.24
N GLU A 312 8.95 -2.12 5.98
CA GLU A 312 9.58 -2.65 4.76
C GLU A 312 11.11 -2.49 4.77
N VAL A 313 11.63 -1.62 5.64
CA VAL A 313 13.07 -1.34 5.84
C VAL A 313 13.78 -2.42 6.68
N THR A 314 13.05 -3.39 7.25
CA THR A 314 13.62 -4.48 8.08
C THR A 314 14.44 -5.52 7.30
N GLY A 315 14.40 -5.46 5.96
CA GLY A 315 15.04 -6.45 5.10
C GLY A 315 14.24 -7.75 5.02
N SER A 316 14.77 -8.75 4.32
CA SER A 316 14.12 -10.07 4.22
C SER A 316 14.53 -10.98 5.37
N TYR A 317 13.60 -11.80 5.86
CA TYR A 317 13.88 -12.79 6.89
C TYR A 317 14.47 -14.05 6.28
N SER A 318 15.60 -14.51 6.81
CA SER A 318 16.23 -15.77 6.40
C SER A 318 15.47 -17.02 6.87
N SER A 319 14.49 -16.87 7.76
CA SER A 319 13.68 -17.97 8.28
C SER A 319 12.33 -17.50 8.82
N ALA A 320 11.35 -18.41 8.85
CA ALA A 320 10.06 -18.19 9.50
C ALA A 320 10.20 -17.86 11.00
N SER A 321 11.19 -18.44 11.69
CA SER A 321 11.45 -18.12 13.10
C SER A 321 11.83 -16.66 13.29
N GLY A 322 12.67 -16.10 12.41
CA GLY A 322 13.06 -14.69 12.46
C GLY A 322 11.86 -13.76 12.25
N PHE A 323 11.00 -14.09 11.28
CA PHE A 323 9.76 -13.38 11.04
C PHE A 323 8.80 -13.45 12.23
N SER A 324 8.59 -14.64 12.80
CA SER A 324 7.75 -14.82 14.00
C SER A 324 8.29 -14.06 15.21
N THR A 325 9.61 -14.01 15.40
CA THR A 325 10.23 -13.19 16.45
C THR A 325 9.95 -11.71 16.24
N TRP A 326 10.00 -11.22 14.99
CA TRP A 326 9.68 -9.84 14.69
C TRP A 326 8.23 -9.50 15.00
N ILE A 327 7.26 -10.28 14.52
CA ILE A 327 5.83 -10.09 14.84
C ILE A 327 5.62 -10.11 16.36
N GLY A 328 6.09 -11.18 17.01
CA GLY A 328 5.89 -11.37 18.45
C GLY A 328 6.60 -10.34 19.33
N SER A 329 7.58 -9.60 18.81
CA SER A 329 8.34 -8.58 19.57
C SER A 329 7.99 -7.15 19.18
N THR A 330 7.11 -6.96 18.19
CA THR A 330 6.74 -5.63 17.66
C THR A 330 5.27 -5.35 17.95
N PRO A 331 4.94 -4.61 19.02
CA PRO A 331 3.55 -4.42 19.45
C PRO A 331 2.62 -3.83 18.39
N THR A 332 3.15 -3.03 17.48
CA THR A 332 2.42 -2.32 16.44
C THR A 332 2.30 -3.10 15.14
N VAL A 333 2.70 -4.38 15.12
CA VAL A 333 2.57 -5.26 13.96
C VAL A 333 1.81 -6.51 14.38
N THR A 334 0.95 -7.03 13.51
CA THR A 334 0.31 -8.32 13.73
C THR A 334 -0.02 -9.01 12.41
N TRP A 335 -0.28 -10.32 12.49
CA TRP A 335 -0.41 -11.18 11.33
C TRP A 335 -1.60 -12.14 11.46
N ARG A 336 -2.36 -12.29 10.37
CA ARG A 336 -3.44 -13.27 10.24
C ARG A 336 -3.39 -13.99 8.90
N ASN A 337 -3.42 -15.30 8.92
CA ASN A 337 -3.64 -16.12 7.73
C ASN A 337 -5.13 -16.15 7.40
N VAL A 338 -5.45 -15.98 6.12
CA VAL A 338 -6.83 -16.05 5.62
C VAL A 338 -6.92 -16.96 4.41
N SER A 339 -7.92 -17.83 4.44
CA SER A 339 -8.21 -18.71 3.31
C SER A 339 -8.76 -17.91 2.13
N TYR A 340 -8.44 -18.36 0.93
CA TYR A 340 -8.95 -17.81 -0.32
C TYR A 340 -10.05 -18.71 -0.87
N GLN A 341 -11.14 -18.11 -1.37
CA GLN A 341 -12.22 -18.82 -2.03
C GLN A 341 -12.41 -18.30 -3.47
N PRO A 342 -12.26 -19.17 -4.49
CA PRO A 342 -12.48 -18.79 -5.88
C PRO A 342 -13.97 -18.63 -6.19
N GLY A 343 -14.30 -17.69 -7.09
CA GLY A 343 -15.69 -17.38 -7.45
C GLY A 343 -15.98 -15.87 -7.56
N GLY A 344 -17.26 -15.50 -7.42
CA GLY A 344 -17.70 -14.10 -7.34
C GLY A 344 -18.08 -13.42 -8.66
N ALA A 345 -18.27 -12.10 -8.58
CA ALA A 345 -18.70 -11.26 -9.68
C ALA A 345 -17.69 -11.25 -10.83
N GLN A 346 -18.21 -11.16 -12.05
CA GLN A 346 -17.39 -11.05 -13.26
C GLN A 346 -16.88 -9.62 -13.49
N ILE A 347 -17.60 -8.63 -12.98
CA ILE A 347 -17.31 -7.20 -13.11
C ILE A 347 -17.51 -6.59 -11.73
N ILE A 348 -16.55 -5.76 -11.31
CA ILE A 348 -16.67 -4.93 -10.12
C ILE A 348 -16.44 -3.49 -10.54
N CYS A 349 -17.38 -2.61 -10.21
CA CYS A 349 -17.27 -1.18 -10.46
C CYS A 349 -17.17 -0.44 -9.13
N THR A 350 -16.20 0.47 -9.01
CA THR A 350 -16.02 1.29 -7.81
C THR A 350 -16.23 2.75 -8.14
N SER A 351 -16.88 3.48 -7.24
CA SER A 351 -17.06 4.92 -7.30
C SER A 351 -16.86 5.53 -5.92
N ILE A 352 -16.48 6.80 -5.86
CA ILE A 352 -16.36 7.55 -4.61
C ILE A 352 -17.46 8.59 -4.56
N VAL A 353 -18.17 8.62 -3.44
CA VAL A 353 -19.22 9.60 -3.18
C VAL A 353 -18.77 10.48 -2.02
N THR A 354 -18.70 11.79 -2.28
CA THR A 354 -18.36 12.80 -1.28
C THR A 354 -19.55 13.73 -1.06
N ILE A 355 -20.01 13.80 0.19
CA ILE A 355 -20.99 14.78 0.66
C ILE A 355 -20.21 16.03 1.11
N PRO A 356 -20.40 17.17 0.43
CA PRO A 356 -19.64 18.39 0.69
C PRO A 356 -20.05 19.10 1.99
N PRO A 357 -19.09 19.71 2.72
CA PRO A 357 -19.32 20.36 4.00
C PRO A 357 -20.30 21.55 3.90
N GLY A 358 -21.22 21.64 4.85
CA GLY A 358 -22.09 22.78 5.09
C GLY A 358 -23.31 22.88 4.17
N LEU A 359 -23.59 21.86 3.34
CA LEU A 359 -24.68 21.93 2.36
C LEU A 359 -25.94 21.15 2.77
N TYR A 360 -25.79 20.08 3.55
CA TYR A 360 -26.88 19.14 3.82
C TYR A 360 -26.98 18.81 5.31
N SER A 361 -28.20 18.76 5.87
CA SER A 361 -28.39 18.30 7.25
C SER A 361 -28.30 16.78 7.33
N THR A 362 -28.03 16.25 8.53
CA THR A 362 -28.02 14.79 8.77
C THR A 362 -29.38 14.13 8.54
N SER A 363 -30.47 14.90 8.50
CA SER A 363 -31.82 14.42 8.16
C SER A 363 -32.07 14.35 6.65
N THR A 364 -31.10 14.72 5.82
CA THR A 364 -31.23 14.63 4.36
C THR A 364 -31.37 13.17 3.95
N GLU A 365 -32.36 12.89 3.11
CA GLU A 365 -32.56 11.58 2.49
C GLU A 365 -31.68 11.47 1.25
N TRP A 366 -30.85 10.43 1.23
CA TRP A 366 -29.93 10.12 0.15
C TRP A 366 -30.46 8.90 -0.61
N ILE A 367 -30.35 8.96 -1.93
CA ILE A 367 -30.73 7.87 -2.82
C ILE A 367 -29.50 7.50 -3.65
N LEU A 368 -29.12 6.23 -3.59
CA LEU A 368 -28.05 5.67 -4.42
C LEU A 368 -28.64 4.53 -5.24
N GLU A 369 -28.58 4.66 -6.57
CA GLU A 369 -29.21 3.75 -7.52
C GLU A 369 -28.21 3.25 -8.55
N ALA A 370 -28.40 2.00 -8.97
CA ALA A 370 -27.79 1.38 -10.12
C ALA A 370 -28.87 1.15 -11.18
N GLU A 371 -28.59 1.55 -12.42
CA GLU A 371 -29.45 1.33 -13.57
C GLU A 371 -28.81 0.31 -14.50
N ALA A 372 -29.50 -0.80 -14.71
CA ALA A 372 -29.18 -1.78 -15.74
C ALA A 372 -29.82 -1.34 -17.05
N GLN A 373 -29.04 -1.30 -18.14
CA GLN A 373 -29.54 -1.08 -19.50
C GLN A 373 -29.10 -2.23 -20.40
N ASN A 374 -30.07 -2.92 -21.00
CA ASN A 374 -29.85 -4.15 -21.79
C ASN A 374 -29.05 -5.23 -21.05
N ALA A 375 -29.19 -5.33 -19.73
CA ALA A 375 -28.53 -6.36 -18.95
C ALA A 375 -29.12 -7.76 -19.23
N PRO A 376 -28.30 -8.82 -19.22
CA PRO A 376 -28.80 -10.18 -19.39
C PRO A 376 -29.79 -10.57 -18.28
N VAL A 377 -31.03 -10.92 -18.63
CA VAL A 377 -32.00 -11.43 -17.65
C VAL A 377 -31.46 -12.71 -17.02
N GLY A 378 -31.51 -12.78 -15.69
CA GLY A 378 -30.96 -13.88 -14.90
C GLY A 378 -29.54 -13.64 -14.37
N SER A 379 -28.84 -12.57 -14.78
CA SER A 379 -27.64 -12.13 -14.06
C SER A 379 -28.01 -11.53 -12.69
N ALA A 380 -27.03 -11.27 -11.85
CA ALA A 380 -27.22 -10.65 -10.54
C ALA A 380 -26.30 -9.44 -10.35
N TRP A 381 -26.72 -8.54 -9.47
CA TRP A 381 -25.97 -7.37 -9.05
C TRP A 381 -26.15 -7.15 -7.55
N ARG A 382 -25.22 -6.45 -6.94
CA ARG A 382 -25.32 -5.99 -5.55
C ARG A 382 -24.58 -4.67 -5.46
N LEU A 383 -24.96 -3.81 -4.53
CA LEU A 383 -24.18 -2.60 -4.27
C LEU A 383 -23.85 -2.53 -2.79
N THR A 384 -22.61 -2.20 -2.46
CA THR A 384 -22.15 -2.03 -1.08
C THR A 384 -21.40 -0.71 -0.95
N GLY A 385 -21.70 0.05 0.10
CA GLY A 385 -21.06 1.33 0.41
C GLY A 385 -20.20 1.24 1.66
N ASN A 386 -18.91 1.60 1.57
CA ASN A 386 -17.99 1.60 2.69
C ASN A 386 -17.42 3.01 2.98
N GLY A 387 -17.61 3.45 4.20
CA GLY A 387 -17.08 4.68 4.77
C GLY A 387 -17.04 4.56 6.29
N PRO A 388 -16.76 5.65 7.03
CA PRO A 388 -16.84 5.63 8.48
C PRO A 388 -18.18 5.08 8.98
N THR A 389 -18.14 4.00 9.76
CA THR A 389 -19.32 3.26 10.20
C THR A 389 -20.26 4.17 10.99
N ILE A 390 -21.52 4.22 10.56
CA ILE A 390 -22.59 4.93 11.26
C ILE A 390 -23.61 3.90 11.77
N PRO A 391 -23.84 3.81 13.08
CA PRO A 391 -24.79 2.85 13.64
C PRO A 391 -26.18 2.92 13.00
N GLY A 392 -26.62 1.80 12.43
CA GLY A 392 -27.95 1.65 11.81
C GLY A 392 -28.08 2.23 10.41
N VAL A 393 -26.98 2.67 9.78
CA VAL A 393 -26.97 3.15 8.40
C VAL A 393 -26.22 2.14 7.54
N ASP A 394 -26.97 1.43 6.69
CA ASP A 394 -26.42 0.56 5.66
C ASP A 394 -26.52 1.26 4.30
N ILE A 395 -25.39 1.41 3.61
CA ILE A 395 -25.34 1.98 2.26
C ILE A 395 -25.22 0.81 1.29
N GLY A 396 -26.24 0.60 0.46
CA GLY A 396 -26.25 -0.41 -0.59
C GLY A 396 -27.47 -1.33 -0.56
N PHE A 397 -27.47 -2.32 -1.45
CA PHE A 397 -28.54 -3.31 -1.59
C PHE A 397 -27.97 -4.72 -1.75
N GLN A 398 -28.72 -5.69 -1.23
CA GLN A 398 -28.36 -7.11 -1.29
C GLN A 398 -28.37 -7.64 -2.72
N GLU A 399 -27.65 -8.74 -2.94
CA GLU A 399 -27.62 -9.40 -4.25
C GLU A 399 -29.04 -9.68 -4.76
N THR A 400 -29.34 -9.16 -5.95
CA THR A 400 -30.67 -9.20 -6.55
C THR A 400 -30.55 -9.69 -7.99
N THR A 401 -31.45 -10.60 -8.40
CA THR A 401 -31.50 -11.07 -9.79
C THR A 401 -32.11 -10.00 -10.70
N ILE A 402 -31.48 -9.77 -11.85
CA ILE A 402 -31.99 -8.91 -12.91
C ILE A 402 -33.14 -9.64 -13.61
N THR A 403 -34.35 -9.12 -13.46
CA THR A 403 -35.59 -9.73 -14.00
C THR A 403 -36.07 -9.11 -15.30
N ALA A 404 -35.52 -7.96 -15.68
CA ALA A 404 -35.80 -7.27 -16.94
C ALA A 404 -34.51 -6.67 -17.52
N PRO A 405 -34.37 -6.55 -18.86
CA PRO A 405 -33.17 -5.99 -19.46
C PRO A 405 -32.86 -4.55 -19.01
N ASN A 406 -33.91 -3.79 -18.69
CA ASN A 406 -33.80 -2.49 -18.07
C ASN A 406 -34.42 -2.58 -16.68
N MET A 407 -33.63 -2.29 -15.65
CA MET A 407 -34.03 -2.39 -14.25
C MET A 407 -33.29 -1.32 -13.46
N VAL A 408 -33.94 -0.73 -12.45
CA VAL A 408 -33.30 0.17 -11.49
C VAL A 408 -33.42 -0.47 -10.12
N GLN A 409 -32.33 -0.48 -9.38
CA GLN A 409 -32.30 -0.90 -7.98
C GLN A 409 -31.43 0.08 -7.20
N GLY A 410 -31.82 0.39 -5.97
CA GLY A 410 -31.05 1.28 -5.13
C GLY A 410 -31.33 1.09 -3.65
N CYS A 411 -30.75 1.99 -2.86
CA CYS A 411 -30.98 2.13 -1.44
C CYS A 411 -31.28 3.58 -1.07
N GLN A 412 -32.05 3.75 -0.01
CA GLN A 412 -32.33 5.05 0.60
C GLN A 412 -31.76 5.04 2.02
N PHE A 413 -31.09 6.13 2.40
CA PHE A 413 -30.50 6.25 3.73
C PHE A 413 -30.50 7.70 4.23
N THR A 414 -30.44 7.85 5.55
CA THR A 414 -30.37 9.14 6.27
C THR A 414 -29.33 9.01 7.39
N GLY A 415 -29.03 10.09 8.11
CA GLY A 415 -28.16 10.05 9.29
C GLY A 415 -26.67 10.16 8.97
N VAL A 416 -26.31 10.42 7.72
CA VAL A 416 -24.93 10.62 7.30
C VAL A 416 -24.43 11.99 7.79
N PRO A 417 -23.27 12.05 8.49
CA PRO A 417 -22.72 13.31 8.96
C PRO A 417 -22.22 14.16 7.79
N ASP A 418 -21.97 15.44 8.08
CA ASP A 418 -21.48 16.39 7.10
C ASP A 418 -20.14 16.99 7.59
N PRO A 419 -19.02 16.85 6.84
CA PRO A 419 -18.86 16.12 5.58
C PRO A 419 -18.77 14.61 5.77
N TYR A 420 -19.00 13.85 4.69
CA TYR A 420 -18.83 12.40 4.68
C TYR A 420 -18.37 11.90 3.31
N THR A 421 -17.57 10.85 3.29
CA THR A 421 -17.08 10.22 2.05
C THR A 421 -17.13 8.72 2.21
N PHE A 422 -17.58 8.03 1.16
CA PHE A 422 -17.64 6.58 1.11
C PHE A 422 -17.35 6.07 -0.31
N SER A 423 -16.80 4.86 -0.40
CA SER A 423 -16.69 4.09 -1.64
C SER A 423 -18.01 3.34 -1.87
N ALA A 424 -18.51 3.34 -3.10
CA ALA A 424 -19.60 2.48 -3.55
C ALA A 424 -19.05 1.43 -4.51
N VAL A 425 -19.38 0.17 -4.28
CA VAL A 425 -18.91 -0.98 -5.05
C VAL A 425 -20.12 -1.74 -5.59
N LEU A 426 -20.24 -1.83 -6.92
CA LEU A 426 -21.27 -2.57 -7.66
C LEU A 426 -20.70 -3.88 -8.22
#